data_AF-A0A7Y6BTM0-F1
#
_entry.id   AF-A0A7Y6BTM0-F1
#
_cell.length_a   1.000
_cell.length_b   1.000
_cell.length_c   1.000
_cell.angle_alpha   90.00
_cell.angle_beta   90.00
_cell.angle_gamma   90.00
#
_symmetry.space_group_name_H-M   'P 1'
#
loop_
_entity.id
_entity.type
_entity.pdbx_description
1 polymer ?
#
loop_
_entity_poly.entity_id
_entity_poly.type
_entity_poly.pdbx_seq_one_letter_code
_entity_poly.pdbx_strand_id
1 'polypeptide(L)'
;MDKRGLFSSAITLGMFEKSKIRQFSGQYRQTYRLLMIQFFTSSFFNHDEQFFYAYKHLNKMHAGAYLKRVGEIKIEDLLDIDLNTSMYLTAICGLKLVDGEKTIGEDYIIQENLLMAADFFNKYKDNINQADPTTLYRYSEIEGFWDLSSHFTGIKLLPHYWIDLPQFIYEKPVPTIPEYFAYVDLINLWNDTINKFYETQEKEFNWNSPETRELRYSYFSSLRTVLIFGVHFLETYLYSLYYNLKNIGVFPENKLIKRNDIRKISDKQIIDDLLFIEYPALRTELETRYDNYKDMLDYRDAFVHISAFTEDHSERSRMQRLINIDMNYVIDGLDNIINMVHIIESNLGDNKILFWWEYLEEKPVFSNKKRISPLLNQISFSITPLD
;
A
#
# COMPACT_ATOMS: atom_id res chain seq x y z
N MET A 1 -20.14 -12.62 19.69
CA MET A 1 -20.22 -13.34 18.40
C MET A 1 -18.98 -12.97 17.62
N ASP A 2 -18.27 -13.94 17.05
CA ASP A 2 -17.08 -13.65 16.22
C ASP A 2 -17.49 -12.98 14.90
N LYS A 3 -17.00 -11.76 14.66
CA LYS A 3 -17.30 -10.96 13.46
C LYS A 3 -16.84 -11.62 12.17
N ARG A 4 -15.71 -12.35 12.19
CA ARG A 4 -15.22 -13.10 11.03
C ARG A 4 -16.15 -14.27 10.70
N GLY A 5 -16.58 -15.03 11.73
CA GLY A 5 -17.59 -16.07 11.58
C GLY A 5 -18.93 -15.54 11.02
N LEU A 6 -19.40 -14.38 11.49
CA LEU A 6 -20.61 -13.75 10.92
C LEU A 6 -20.41 -13.30 9.48
N PHE A 7 -19.24 -12.75 9.15
CA PHE A 7 -18.91 -12.33 7.80
C PHE A 7 -19.00 -13.50 6.81
N SER A 8 -18.30 -14.60 7.11
CA SER A 8 -18.32 -15.82 6.31
C SER A 8 -19.71 -16.46 6.24
N SER A 9 -20.46 -16.44 7.34
CA SER A 9 -21.84 -16.95 7.38
C SER A 9 -22.76 -16.17 6.44
N ALA A 10 -22.70 -14.84 6.44
CA ALA A 10 -23.51 -14.01 5.55
C ALA A 10 -23.27 -14.31 4.06
N ILE A 11 -22.00 -14.51 3.69
CA ILE A 11 -21.60 -14.92 2.35
C ILE A 11 -22.16 -16.30 2.01
N THR A 12 -21.97 -17.28 2.90
CA THR A 12 -22.39 -18.67 2.68
C THR A 12 -23.91 -18.81 2.58
N LEU A 13 -24.66 -17.97 3.31
CA LEU A 13 -26.12 -17.90 3.24
C LEU A 13 -26.64 -17.26 1.95
N GLY A 14 -25.77 -16.76 1.07
CA GLY A 14 -26.15 -16.15 -0.20
C GLY A 14 -26.81 -14.78 -0.01
N MET A 15 -26.53 -14.08 1.09
CA MET A 15 -27.13 -12.76 1.38
C MET A 15 -26.77 -11.70 0.33
N PHE A 16 -25.69 -11.91 -0.41
CA PHE A 16 -25.18 -10.98 -1.40
C PHE A 16 -25.45 -11.44 -2.84
N GLU A 17 -26.19 -12.53 -3.04
CA GLU A 17 -26.44 -13.02 -4.39
C GLU A 17 -27.34 -12.06 -5.18
N LYS A 18 -26.99 -11.80 -6.45
CA LYS A 18 -27.80 -10.91 -7.33
C LYS A 18 -29.25 -11.39 -7.43
N SER A 19 -29.47 -12.71 -7.43
CA SER A 19 -30.80 -13.33 -7.41
C SER A 19 -31.59 -12.95 -6.15
N LYS A 20 -30.92 -12.80 -5.01
CA LYS A 20 -31.52 -12.44 -3.73
C LYS A 20 -31.92 -10.97 -3.68
N ILE A 21 -31.04 -10.08 -4.13
CA ILE A 21 -31.30 -8.63 -4.20
C ILE A 21 -32.51 -8.33 -5.13
N ARG A 22 -32.67 -9.11 -6.21
CA ARG A 22 -33.80 -8.97 -7.15
C ARG A 22 -35.17 -9.29 -6.54
N GLN A 23 -35.24 -9.99 -5.40
CA GLN A 23 -36.49 -10.29 -4.70
C GLN A 23 -37.12 -9.05 -4.05
N PHE A 24 -36.33 -7.99 -3.82
CA PHE A 24 -36.81 -6.73 -3.27
C PHE A 24 -37.15 -5.74 -4.40
N SER A 25 -38.01 -4.76 -4.12
CA SER A 25 -38.38 -3.67 -5.04
C SER A 25 -38.52 -2.33 -4.31
N GLY A 26 -38.36 -1.23 -5.04
CA GLY A 26 -38.48 0.13 -4.47
C GLY A 26 -37.58 0.33 -3.24
N GLN A 27 -38.15 0.93 -2.20
CA GLN A 27 -37.47 1.25 -0.94
C GLN A 27 -36.75 0.04 -0.32
N TYR A 28 -37.38 -1.13 -0.29
CA TYR A 28 -36.74 -2.34 0.25
C TYR A 28 -35.45 -2.72 -0.48
N ARG A 29 -35.39 -2.54 -1.80
CA ARG A 29 -34.19 -2.86 -2.59
C ARG A 29 -33.07 -1.86 -2.30
N GLN A 30 -33.42 -0.58 -2.14
CA GLN A 30 -32.48 0.47 -1.76
C GLN A 30 -31.87 0.19 -0.39
N THR A 31 -32.71 0.00 0.64
CA THR A 31 -32.27 -0.33 2.00
C THR A 31 -31.39 -1.57 2.03
N TYR A 32 -31.77 -2.62 1.29
CA TYR A 32 -30.96 -3.85 1.22
C TYR A 32 -29.56 -3.60 0.65
N ARG A 33 -29.45 -2.78 -0.41
CA ARG A 33 -28.15 -2.42 -1.01
C ARG A 33 -27.31 -1.57 -0.07
N LEU A 34 -27.91 -0.57 0.59
CA LEU A 34 -27.24 0.26 1.58
C LEU A 34 -26.67 -0.58 2.72
N LEU A 35 -27.47 -1.48 3.30
CA LEU A 35 -27.02 -2.40 4.35
C LEU A 35 -25.91 -3.34 3.88
N MET A 36 -25.99 -3.86 2.64
CA MET A 36 -24.91 -4.66 2.06
C MET A 36 -23.62 -3.85 1.94
N ILE A 37 -23.69 -2.63 1.43
CA ILE A 37 -22.54 -1.74 1.31
C ILE A 37 -21.93 -1.47 2.69
N GLN A 38 -22.77 -1.10 3.69
CA GLN A 38 -22.33 -0.89 5.08
C GLN A 38 -21.68 -2.11 5.68
N PHE A 39 -22.20 -3.30 5.42
CA PHE A 39 -21.64 -4.55 5.92
C PHE A 39 -20.19 -4.75 5.46
N PHE A 40 -19.91 -4.52 4.17
CA PHE A 40 -18.54 -4.62 3.65
C PHE A 40 -17.66 -3.47 4.13
N THR A 41 -18.11 -2.22 4.00
CA THR A 41 -17.30 -1.04 4.37
C THR A 41 -16.91 -1.05 5.84
N SER A 42 -17.87 -1.32 6.74
CA SER A 42 -17.57 -1.44 8.18
C SER A 42 -16.56 -2.54 8.50
N SER A 43 -16.47 -3.59 7.68
CA SER A 43 -15.44 -4.62 7.84
C SER A 43 -14.05 -4.13 7.45
N PHE A 44 -13.92 -3.25 6.45
CA PHE A 44 -12.65 -2.66 6.02
C PHE A 44 -12.14 -1.56 6.96
N PHE A 45 -13.07 -0.88 7.63
CA PHE A 45 -12.75 0.10 8.68
C PHE A 45 -12.68 -0.52 10.08
N ASN A 46 -12.98 -1.83 10.22
CA ASN A 46 -13.03 -2.51 11.51
C ASN A 46 -13.97 -1.84 12.54
N HIS A 47 -15.09 -1.27 12.07
CA HIS A 47 -16.10 -0.59 12.89
C HIS A 47 -17.16 -1.59 13.36
N ASP A 48 -16.89 -2.26 14.48
CA ASP A 48 -17.69 -3.39 14.96
C ASP A 48 -19.18 -3.07 15.15
N GLU A 49 -19.52 -1.95 15.77
CA GLU A 49 -20.93 -1.56 15.99
C GLU A 49 -21.70 -1.42 14.69
N GLN A 50 -21.09 -0.78 13.69
CA GLN A 50 -21.68 -0.55 12.37
C GLN A 50 -21.79 -1.84 11.57
N PHE A 51 -20.81 -2.74 11.72
CA PHE A 51 -20.85 -4.08 11.16
C PHE A 51 -22.02 -4.90 11.73
N PHE A 52 -22.16 -4.96 13.05
CA PHE A 52 -23.24 -5.70 13.70
C PHE A 52 -24.62 -5.10 13.40
N TYR A 53 -24.72 -3.76 13.31
CA TYR A 53 -25.93 -3.07 12.87
C TYR A 53 -26.33 -3.55 11.47
N ALA A 54 -25.43 -3.43 10.49
CA ALA A 54 -25.69 -3.85 9.12
C ALA A 54 -26.07 -5.33 9.03
N TYR A 55 -25.31 -6.21 9.68
CA TYR A 55 -25.60 -7.65 9.70
C TYR A 55 -26.98 -7.97 10.26
N LYS A 56 -27.36 -7.36 11.40
CA LYS A 56 -28.66 -7.60 12.05
C LYS A 56 -29.82 -7.23 11.11
N HIS A 57 -29.77 -6.04 10.50
CA HIS A 57 -30.83 -5.56 9.62
C HIS A 57 -30.85 -6.33 8.29
N LEU A 58 -29.69 -6.61 7.70
CA LEU A 58 -29.58 -7.39 6.48
C LEU A 58 -30.11 -8.81 6.69
N ASN A 59 -29.80 -9.46 7.82
CA ASN A 59 -30.30 -10.78 8.16
C ASN A 59 -31.82 -10.78 8.39
N LYS A 60 -32.38 -9.76 9.06
CA LYS A 60 -33.84 -9.59 9.22
C LYS A 60 -34.54 -9.51 7.87
N MET A 61 -34.03 -8.70 6.94
CA MET A 61 -34.61 -8.58 5.59
C MET A 61 -34.43 -9.85 4.77
N HIS A 62 -33.27 -10.50 4.87
CA HIS A 62 -32.96 -11.75 4.19
C HIS A 62 -33.89 -12.90 4.62
N ALA A 63 -34.08 -13.07 5.93
CA ALA A 63 -35.01 -14.04 6.50
C ALA A 63 -36.47 -13.71 6.16
N GLY A 64 -36.84 -12.42 6.23
CA GLY A 64 -38.16 -11.95 5.82
C GLY A 64 -38.49 -12.29 4.36
N ALA A 65 -37.51 -12.18 3.46
CA ALA A 65 -37.68 -12.55 2.05
C ALA A 65 -37.94 -14.05 1.87
N TYR A 66 -37.24 -14.88 2.63
CA TYR A 66 -37.48 -16.33 2.63
C TYR A 66 -38.88 -16.68 3.15
N LEU A 67 -39.35 -16.00 4.18
CA LEU A 67 -40.64 -16.24 4.82
C LEU A 67 -41.82 -15.50 4.16
N LYS A 68 -41.58 -14.74 3.07
CA LYS A 68 -42.56 -13.82 2.43
C LYS A 68 -43.16 -12.78 3.39
N ARG A 69 -42.38 -12.34 4.39
CA ARG A 69 -42.77 -11.39 5.45
C ARG A 69 -42.09 -10.03 5.33
N VAL A 70 -41.41 -9.75 4.22
CA VAL A 70 -40.67 -8.48 4.04
C VAL A 70 -41.59 -7.26 4.20
N GLY A 71 -42.83 -7.34 3.71
CA GLY A 71 -43.84 -6.29 3.83
C GLY A 71 -44.31 -6.00 5.26
N GLU A 72 -43.90 -6.80 6.25
CA GLU A 72 -44.16 -6.54 7.67
C GLU A 72 -43.18 -5.51 8.27
N ILE A 73 -42.07 -5.22 7.60
CA ILE A 73 -41.18 -4.13 7.99
C ILE A 73 -41.82 -2.82 7.51
N LYS A 74 -42.08 -1.92 8.45
CA LYS A 74 -42.72 -0.63 8.19
C LYS A 74 -41.82 0.24 7.32
N ILE A 75 -42.42 1.08 6.47
CA ILE A 75 -41.67 1.97 5.58
C ILE A 75 -40.88 2.99 6.39
N GLU A 76 -41.42 3.47 7.50
CA GLU A 76 -40.75 4.41 8.40
C GLU A 76 -39.44 3.80 8.94
N ASP A 77 -39.46 2.51 9.33
CA ASP A 77 -38.26 1.80 9.78
C ASP A 77 -37.20 1.72 8.67
N LEU A 78 -37.60 1.60 7.39
CA LEU A 78 -36.66 1.55 6.26
C LEU A 78 -36.02 2.91 6.00
N LEU A 79 -36.78 3.99 6.11
CA LEU A 79 -36.27 5.34 5.95
C LEU A 79 -35.26 5.69 7.05
N ASP A 80 -35.54 5.28 8.29
CA ASP A 80 -34.61 5.43 9.40
C ASP A 80 -33.31 4.62 9.19
N ILE A 81 -33.42 3.40 8.66
CA ILE A 81 -32.23 2.59 8.32
C ILE A 81 -31.44 3.28 7.20
N ASP A 82 -32.10 3.70 6.12
CA ASP A 82 -31.45 4.36 4.99
C ASP A 82 -30.70 5.62 5.42
N LEU A 83 -31.31 6.42 6.29
CA LEU A 83 -30.69 7.63 6.83
C LEU A 83 -29.43 7.29 7.65
N ASN A 84 -29.55 6.41 8.64
CA ASN A 84 -28.42 6.05 9.50
C ASN A 84 -27.28 5.42 8.70
N THR A 85 -27.62 4.51 7.77
CA THR A 85 -26.64 3.84 6.91
C THR A 85 -25.97 4.83 5.96
N SER A 86 -26.73 5.69 5.28
CA SER A 86 -26.15 6.66 4.34
C SER A 86 -25.27 7.69 5.05
N MET A 87 -25.68 8.18 6.22
CA MET A 87 -24.85 9.07 7.04
C MET A 87 -23.52 8.43 7.41
N TYR A 88 -23.53 7.19 7.91
CA TYR A 88 -22.29 6.47 8.19
C TYR A 88 -21.42 6.30 6.94
N LEU A 89 -22.01 5.81 5.85
CA LEU A 89 -21.27 5.53 4.62
C LEU A 89 -20.66 6.78 3.99
N THR A 90 -21.36 7.91 4.04
CA THR A 90 -20.90 9.17 3.45
C THR A 90 -19.95 9.91 4.39
N ALA A 91 -20.38 10.22 5.61
CA ALA A 91 -19.61 11.05 6.54
C ALA A 91 -18.39 10.33 7.12
N ILE A 92 -18.49 9.01 7.35
CA ILE A 92 -17.40 8.25 7.97
C ILE A 92 -16.61 7.49 6.92
N CYS A 93 -17.26 6.77 5.99
CA CYS A 93 -16.52 5.95 5.03
C CYS A 93 -16.12 6.69 3.75
N GLY A 94 -16.65 7.88 3.47
CA GLY A 94 -16.32 8.65 2.27
C GLY A 94 -17.03 8.20 0.99
N LEU A 95 -18.12 7.45 1.08
CA LEU A 95 -18.88 7.06 -0.12
C LEU A 95 -19.68 8.23 -0.68
N LYS A 96 -19.76 8.34 -2.00
CA LYS A 96 -20.49 9.37 -2.74
C LYS A 96 -21.95 8.95 -2.96
N LEU A 97 -22.67 8.60 -1.90
CA LEU A 97 -24.04 8.05 -2.04
C LEU A 97 -25.14 9.11 -1.93
N VAL A 98 -24.85 10.28 -1.39
CA VAL A 98 -25.83 11.32 -1.11
C VAL A 98 -25.59 12.53 -2.00
N ASP A 99 -26.68 13.02 -2.58
CA ASP A 99 -26.74 14.30 -3.27
C ASP A 99 -26.87 15.42 -2.24
N GLY A 100 -25.77 16.16 -2.01
CA GLY A 100 -25.70 17.21 -0.99
C GLY A 100 -26.64 18.39 -1.22
N GLU A 101 -27.25 18.50 -2.41
CA GLU A 101 -28.23 19.55 -2.72
C GLU A 101 -29.66 19.16 -2.32
N LYS A 102 -29.90 17.89 -1.98
CA LYS A 102 -31.23 17.35 -1.67
C LYS A 102 -31.42 17.06 -0.19
N THR A 103 -32.65 17.21 0.26
CA THR A 103 -33.06 16.88 1.63
C THR A 103 -33.51 15.43 1.75
N ILE A 104 -33.55 14.90 2.97
CA ILE A 104 -33.92 13.50 3.27
C ILE A 104 -35.36 13.14 2.83
N GLY A 105 -36.23 14.14 2.61
CA GLY A 105 -37.58 13.96 2.07
C GLY A 105 -37.67 13.90 0.53
N GLU A 106 -36.55 14.16 -0.15
CA GLU A 106 -36.37 14.05 -1.59
C GLU A 106 -35.57 12.77 -1.91
N ASP A 107 -35.52 12.33 -3.17
CA ASP A 107 -34.66 11.20 -3.59
C ASP A 107 -33.18 11.64 -3.54
N TYR A 108 -32.64 11.68 -2.32
CA TYR A 108 -31.30 12.17 -1.97
C TYR A 108 -30.20 11.14 -2.22
N ILE A 109 -30.56 9.87 -2.46
CA ILE A 109 -29.61 8.81 -2.76
C ILE A 109 -29.29 8.82 -4.25
N ILE A 110 -28.00 8.92 -4.58
CA ILE A 110 -27.50 8.85 -5.95
C ILE A 110 -27.57 7.38 -6.40
N GLN A 111 -28.66 7.02 -7.09
CA GLN A 111 -28.93 5.63 -7.50
C GLN A 111 -27.82 5.01 -8.34
N GLU A 112 -27.16 5.80 -9.18
CA GLU A 112 -26.01 5.37 -9.98
C GLU A 112 -24.85 4.91 -9.09
N ASN A 113 -24.46 5.72 -8.11
CA ASN A 113 -23.36 5.39 -7.20
C ASN A 113 -23.71 4.22 -6.28
N LEU A 114 -24.97 4.11 -5.85
CA LEU A 114 -25.47 2.96 -5.09
C LEU A 114 -25.33 1.66 -5.89
N LEU A 115 -25.67 1.69 -7.19
CA LEU A 115 -25.54 0.55 -8.10
C LEU A 115 -24.06 0.17 -8.32
N MET A 116 -23.20 1.15 -8.61
CA MET A 116 -21.76 0.93 -8.78
C MET A 116 -21.14 0.29 -7.53
N ALA A 117 -21.43 0.82 -6.34
CA ALA A 117 -20.95 0.28 -5.08
C ALA A 117 -21.45 -1.16 -4.85
N ALA A 118 -22.74 -1.40 -5.07
CA ALA A 118 -23.32 -2.74 -4.91
C ALA A 118 -22.72 -3.77 -5.88
N ASP A 119 -22.49 -3.39 -7.14
CA ASP A 119 -21.84 -4.28 -8.11
C ASP A 119 -20.37 -4.53 -7.76
N PHE A 120 -19.65 -3.51 -7.29
CA PHE A 120 -18.29 -3.66 -6.79
C PHE A 120 -18.22 -4.65 -5.62
N PHE A 121 -19.06 -4.51 -4.60
CA PHE A 121 -19.01 -5.41 -3.43
C PHE A 121 -19.46 -6.85 -3.76
N ASN A 122 -20.32 -7.03 -4.77
CA ASN A 122 -20.62 -8.36 -5.28
C ASN A 122 -19.41 -9.00 -5.98
N LYS A 123 -18.69 -8.25 -6.83
CA LYS A 123 -17.42 -8.68 -7.43
C LYS A 123 -16.38 -9.00 -6.34
N TYR A 124 -16.28 -8.13 -5.34
CA TYR A 124 -15.39 -8.30 -4.21
C TYR A 124 -15.67 -9.61 -3.44
N LYS A 125 -16.93 -9.87 -3.10
CA LYS A 125 -17.37 -11.14 -2.51
C LYS A 125 -16.94 -12.35 -3.34
N ASP A 126 -17.12 -12.30 -4.65
CA ASP A 126 -16.72 -13.41 -5.53
C ASP A 126 -15.21 -13.61 -5.50
N ASN A 127 -14.44 -12.53 -5.50
CA ASN A 127 -12.98 -12.55 -5.46
C ASN A 127 -12.42 -13.13 -4.16
N ILE A 128 -12.99 -12.81 -3.00
CA ILE A 128 -12.49 -13.31 -1.71
C ILE A 128 -12.86 -14.80 -1.44
N ASN A 129 -13.78 -15.36 -2.22
CA ASN A 129 -14.15 -16.78 -2.14
C ASN A 129 -13.31 -17.69 -3.07
N GLN A 130 -12.39 -17.11 -3.84
CA GLN A 130 -11.50 -17.88 -4.72
C GLN A 130 -10.40 -18.58 -3.90
N ALA A 131 -9.74 -19.56 -4.52
CA ALA A 131 -8.61 -20.26 -3.90
C ALA A 131 -7.43 -19.31 -3.60
N ASP A 132 -7.29 -18.24 -4.38
CA ASP A 132 -6.34 -17.14 -4.18
C ASP A 132 -7.12 -15.81 -4.06
N PRO A 133 -7.52 -15.41 -2.85
CA PRO A 133 -8.36 -14.25 -2.61
C PRO A 133 -7.73 -12.94 -3.09
N THR A 134 -8.49 -12.12 -3.84
CA THR A 134 -8.05 -10.79 -4.25
C THR A 134 -8.69 -9.70 -3.37
N THR A 135 -7.85 -8.97 -2.62
CA THR A 135 -8.26 -7.80 -1.81
C THR A 135 -7.73 -6.47 -2.36
N LEU A 136 -6.87 -6.52 -3.39
CA LEU A 136 -6.24 -5.35 -4.00
C LEU A 136 -7.02 -4.86 -5.21
N TYR A 137 -7.41 -3.58 -5.22
CA TYR A 137 -8.16 -2.95 -6.31
C TYR A 137 -7.54 -1.62 -6.71
N ARG A 138 -7.61 -1.25 -7.99
CA ARG A 138 -7.15 0.08 -8.41
C ARG A 138 -8.11 1.13 -7.90
N TYR A 139 -7.59 2.29 -7.51
CA TYR A 139 -8.41 3.39 -7.04
C TYR A 139 -9.40 3.86 -8.13
N SER A 140 -8.99 3.82 -9.40
CA SER A 140 -9.87 4.08 -10.56
C SER A 140 -11.09 3.16 -10.63
N GLU A 141 -11.07 1.98 -10.01
CA GLU A 141 -12.22 1.07 -9.97
C GLU A 141 -13.28 1.52 -8.95
N ILE A 142 -12.92 2.37 -7.99
CA ILE A 142 -13.80 2.77 -6.87
C ILE A 142 -14.02 4.27 -6.75
N GLU A 143 -13.14 5.12 -7.27
CA GLU A 143 -13.15 6.58 -7.09
C GLU A 143 -14.45 7.26 -7.55
N GLY A 144 -15.18 6.63 -8.48
CA GLY A 144 -16.48 7.10 -8.96
C GLY A 144 -17.56 7.12 -7.88
N PHE A 145 -17.56 6.14 -6.96
CA PHE A 145 -18.56 6.02 -5.90
C PHE A 145 -17.98 6.07 -4.48
N TRP A 146 -16.66 6.03 -4.32
CA TRP A 146 -15.98 5.99 -3.03
C TRP A 146 -14.75 6.90 -3.02
N ASP A 147 -14.84 8.00 -2.28
CA ASP A 147 -13.72 8.90 -2.03
C ASP A 147 -12.96 8.47 -0.77
N LEU A 148 -11.75 7.94 -0.95
CA LEU A 148 -10.87 7.60 0.16
C LEU A 148 -9.85 8.70 0.47
N SER A 149 -9.79 9.78 -0.31
CA SER A 149 -8.76 10.82 -0.14
C SER A 149 -8.82 11.49 1.24
N SER A 150 -10.03 11.66 1.79
CA SER A 150 -10.24 12.23 3.14
C SER A 150 -9.62 11.38 4.26
N HIS A 151 -9.40 10.08 4.02
CA HIS A 151 -8.80 9.15 4.99
C HIS A 151 -7.27 9.20 5.01
N PHE A 152 -6.68 9.95 4.09
CA PHE A 152 -5.25 9.99 3.86
C PHE A 152 -4.73 11.43 3.75
N THR A 153 -4.65 12.11 4.90
CA THR A 153 -4.09 13.46 5.00
C THR A 153 -2.71 13.52 4.36
N GLY A 154 -2.51 14.46 3.43
CA GLY A 154 -1.24 14.66 2.73
C GLY A 154 -0.98 13.68 1.58
N ILE A 155 -1.85 12.68 1.36
CA ILE A 155 -1.74 11.73 0.25
C ILE A 155 -2.73 12.11 -0.85
N LYS A 156 -2.23 12.45 -2.02
CA LYS A 156 -3.05 12.51 -3.22
C LYS A 156 -3.20 11.10 -3.79
N LEU A 157 -4.37 10.49 -3.58
CA LEU A 157 -4.67 9.21 -4.23
C LEU A 157 -4.77 9.41 -5.75
N LEU A 158 -3.97 8.68 -6.51
CA LEU A 158 -3.99 8.69 -7.97
C LEU A 158 -4.80 7.50 -8.50
N PRO A 159 -5.46 7.61 -9.66
CA PRO A 159 -6.33 6.54 -10.18
C PRO A 159 -5.64 5.18 -10.32
N HIS A 160 -4.34 5.16 -10.62
CA HIS A 160 -3.57 3.93 -10.77
C HIS A 160 -3.03 3.33 -9.47
N TYR A 161 -3.23 4.01 -8.32
CA TYR A 161 -2.86 3.46 -7.02
C TYR A 161 -3.71 2.25 -6.70
N TRP A 162 -3.11 1.31 -5.98
CA TRP A 162 -3.79 0.12 -5.49
C TRP A 162 -4.20 0.33 -4.04
N ILE A 163 -5.43 -0.05 -3.73
CA ILE A 163 -6.01 0.01 -2.39
C ILE A 163 -6.28 -1.43 -1.94
N ASP A 164 -5.69 -1.82 -0.81
CA ASP A 164 -6.00 -3.05 -0.14
C ASP A 164 -7.25 -2.87 0.74
N LEU A 165 -8.18 -3.81 0.62
CA LEU A 165 -9.44 -3.85 1.36
C LEU A 165 -9.55 -5.15 2.17
N PRO A 166 -8.70 -5.40 3.18
CA PRO A 166 -8.81 -6.59 4.00
C PRO A 166 -9.88 -6.42 5.11
N GLN A 167 -10.64 -7.47 5.41
CA GLN A 167 -11.68 -7.40 6.44
C GLN A 167 -11.11 -7.62 7.83
N PHE A 168 -11.41 -6.72 8.76
CA PHE A 168 -11.06 -6.84 10.18
C PHE A 168 -9.55 -7.08 10.41
N ILE A 169 -8.72 -6.44 9.61
CA ILE A 169 -7.26 -6.45 9.77
C ILE A 169 -6.78 -5.05 10.18
N TYR A 170 -7.18 -4.03 9.44
CA TYR A 170 -6.79 -2.64 9.67
C TYR A 170 -7.99 -1.77 10.04
N GLU A 171 -7.73 -0.58 10.59
CA GLU A 171 -8.76 0.40 10.96
C GLU A 171 -9.30 1.20 9.76
N LYS A 172 -8.72 1.02 8.58
CA LYS A 172 -9.15 1.61 7.31
C LYS A 172 -8.52 0.88 6.12
N PRO A 173 -9.07 1.07 4.91
CA PRO A 173 -8.38 0.70 3.66
C PRO A 173 -6.93 1.18 3.63
N VAL A 174 -6.04 0.41 2.99
CA VAL A 174 -4.61 0.72 2.96
C VAL A 174 -4.16 0.97 1.51
N PRO A 175 -3.65 2.15 1.17
CA PRO A 175 -3.04 2.37 -0.13
C PRO A 175 -1.70 1.63 -0.15
N THR A 176 -1.47 0.80 -1.16
CA THR A 176 -0.17 0.14 -1.29
C THR A 176 0.80 1.08 -1.98
N ILE A 177 1.86 1.40 -1.26
CA ILE A 177 2.91 2.33 -1.66
C ILE A 177 4.19 1.50 -1.77
N PRO A 178 4.54 0.99 -2.96
CA PRO A 178 5.60 -0.01 -3.11
C PRO A 178 6.93 0.40 -2.50
N GLU A 179 7.32 1.65 -2.70
CA GLU A 179 8.58 2.20 -2.18
C GLU A 179 8.59 2.32 -0.66
N TYR A 180 7.42 2.49 -0.02
CA TYR A 180 7.32 2.47 1.44
C TYR A 180 7.54 1.07 2.00
N PHE A 181 7.02 0.02 1.35
CA PHE A 181 7.33 -1.36 1.76
C PHE A 181 8.83 -1.65 1.65
N ALA A 182 9.44 -1.32 0.52
CA ALA A 182 10.89 -1.50 0.34
C ALA A 182 11.72 -0.71 1.38
N TYR A 183 11.27 0.49 1.74
CA TYR A 183 11.86 1.29 2.82
C TYR A 183 11.76 0.59 4.18
N VAL A 184 10.55 0.19 4.60
CA VAL A 184 10.33 -0.44 5.91
C VAL A 184 11.13 -1.74 6.04
N ASP A 185 11.19 -2.54 4.97
CA ASP A 185 11.98 -3.77 4.95
C ASP A 185 13.48 -3.50 5.08
N LEU A 186 14.00 -2.47 4.38
CA LEU A 186 15.38 -2.03 4.52
C LEU A 186 15.71 -1.62 5.96
N ILE A 187 14.86 -0.80 6.59
CA ILE A 187 15.08 -0.31 7.96
C ILE A 187 15.02 -1.46 8.98
N ASN A 188 14.05 -2.36 8.85
CA ASN A 188 13.96 -3.52 9.73
C ASN A 188 15.20 -4.43 9.61
N LEU A 189 15.65 -4.70 8.39
CA LEU A 189 16.83 -5.52 8.16
C LEU A 189 18.12 -4.83 8.63
N TRP A 190 18.23 -3.51 8.50
CA TRP A 190 19.30 -2.72 9.08
C TRP A 190 19.32 -2.86 10.61
N ASN A 191 18.17 -2.72 11.27
CA ASN A 191 18.06 -2.84 12.72
C ASN A 191 18.49 -4.22 13.23
N ASP A 192 18.12 -5.29 12.52
CA ASP A 192 18.57 -6.65 12.82
C ASP A 192 20.08 -6.82 12.59
N THR A 193 20.62 -6.16 11.58
CA THR A 193 22.05 -6.18 11.26
C THR A 193 22.88 -5.45 12.32
N ILE A 194 22.38 -4.33 12.84
CA ILE A 194 23.00 -3.59 13.94
C ILE A 194 23.03 -4.41 15.23
N ASN A 195 21.94 -5.11 15.56
CA ASN A 195 21.94 -6.03 16.70
C ASN A 195 23.04 -7.10 16.56
N LYS A 196 23.11 -7.75 15.40
CA LYS A 196 24.15 -8.75 15.10
C LYS A 196 25.55 -8.16 15.14
N PHE A 197 25.73 -6.93 14.66
CA PHE A 197 27.01 -6.22 14.71
C PHE A 197 27.49 -6.10 16.16
N TYR A 198 26.67 -5.58 17.07
CA TYR A 198 27.05 -5.45 18.47
C TYR A 198 27.35 -6.80 19.13
N GLU A 199 26.54 -7.82 18.86
CA GLU A 199 26.81 -9.18 19.35
C GLU A 199 28.16 -9.73 18.85
N THR A 200 28.55 -9.45 17.60
CA THR A 200 29.86 -9.87 17.07
C THR A 200 31.04 -9.11 17.67
N GLN A 201 30.82 -7.89 18.18
CA GLN A 201 31.85 -7.14 18.90
C GLN A 201 32.03 -7.66 20.32
N GLU A 202 30.95 -8.12 20.96
CA GLU A 202 30.98 -8.67 22.32
C GLU A 202 31.53 -10.10 22.39
N LYS A 203 31.27 -10.93 21.37
CA LYS A 203 31.67 -12.34 21.33
C LYS A 203 32.92 -12.51 20.46
N GLU A 204 34.03 -12.94 21.06
CA GLU A 204 35.24 -13.28 20.31
C GLU A 204 34.98 -14.44 19.34
N PHE A 205 35.45 -14.28 18.10
CA PHE A 205 35.26 -15.31 17.07
C PHE A 205 36.10 -16.55 17.35
N ASN A 206 35.46 -17.72 17.42
CA ASN A 206 36.13 -19.00 17.61
C ASN A 206 35.67 -20.03 16.57
N TRP A 207 36.59 -20.47 15.69
CA TRP A 207 36.30 -21.45 14.64
C TRP A 207 35.78 -22.80 15.16
N ASN A 208 36.06 -23.13 16.42
CA ASN A 208 35.60 -24.37 17.05
C ASN A 208 34.26 -24.23 17.79
N SER A 209 33.75 -23.00 17.98
CA SER A 209 32.42 -22.77 18.57
C SER A 209 31.37 -22.67 17.45
N PRO A 210 30.34 -23.54 17.45
CA PRO A 210 29.21 -23.40 16.54
C PRO A 210 28.51 -22.03 16.66
N GLU A 211 28.32 -21.52 17.89
CA GLU A 211 27.55 -20.29 18.11
C GLU A 211 28.24 -19.07 17.51
N THR A 212 29.55 -18.91 17.74
CA THR A 212 30.29 -17.74 17.23
C THR A 212 30.50 -17.80 15.72
N ARG A 213 30.56 -19.01 15.12
CA ARG A 213 30.54 -19.19 13.67
C ARG A 213 29.20 -18.81 13.05
N GLU A 214 28.11 -19.30 13.63
CA GLU A 214 26.75 -18.97 13.17
C GLU A 214 26.51 -17.47 13.22
N LEU A 215 26.86 -16.83 14.34
CA LEU A 215 26.74 -15.38 14.49
C LEU A 215 27.57 -14.63 13.43
N ARG A 216 28.82 -15.06 13.18
CA ARG A 216 29.65 -14.46 12.13
C ARG A 216 29.01 -14.60 10.76
N TYR A 217 28.59 -15.80 10.37
CA TYR A 217 27.96 -16.02 9.06
C TYR A 217 26.64 -15.25 8.91
N SER A 218 25.82 -15.23 9.95
CA SER A 218 24.56 -14.48 9.99
C SER A 218 24.79 -12.99 9.82
N TYR A 219 25.77 -12.42 10.53
CA TYR A 219 26.14 -11.00 10.41
C TYR A 219 26.62 -10.64 8.99
N PHE A 220 27.58 -11.38 8.43
CA PHE A 220 28.07 -11.11 7.08
C PHE A 220 27.00 -11.34 6.00
N SER A 221 26.09 -12.30 6.20
CA SER A 221 24.92 -12.48 5.33
C SER A 221 24.02 -11.25 5.39
N SER A 222 23.72 -10.78 6.60
CA SER A 222 22.97 -9.56 6.85
C SER A 222 23.56 -8.33 6.16
N LEU A 223 24.89 -8.11 6.24
CA LEU A 223 25.55 -6.99 5.56
C LEU A 223 25.29 -6.99 4.04
N ARG A 224 25.46 -8.14 3.39
CA ARG A 224 25.20 -8.29 1.95
C ARG A 224 23.74 -8.00 1.63
N THR A 225 22.82 -8.62 2.37
CA THR A 225 21.39 -8.50 2.12
C THR A 225 20.90 -7.07 2.34
N VAL A 226 21.36 -6.38 3.39
CA VAL A 226 21.02 -4.97 3.65
C VAL A 226 21.43 -4.07 2.47
N LEU A 227 22.65 -4.22 1.97
CA LEU A 227 23.11 -3.44 0.81
C LEU A 227 22.20 -3.66 -0.41
N ILE A 228 21.79 -4.91 -0.65
CA ILE A 228 20.89 -5.25 -1.76
C ILE A 228 19.50 -4.65 -1.55
N PHE A 229 18.99 -4.64 -0.32
CA PHE A 229 17.72 -3.99 0.01
C PHE A 229 17.79 -2.47 -0.17
N GLY A 230 18.96 -1.86 0.05
CA GLY A 230 19.21 -0.46 -0.29
C GLY A 230 19.03 -0.21 -1.79
N VAL A 231 19.68 -1.01 -2.63
CA VAL A 231 19.53 -0.94 -4.09
C VAL A 231 18.07 -1.15 -4.50
N HIS A 232 17.40 -2.15 -3.92
CA HIS A 232 16.00 -2.45 -4.18
C HIS A 232 15.06 -1.30 -3.80
N PHE A 233 15.32 -0.61 -2.69
CA PHE A 233 14.56 0.57 -2.30
C PHE A 233 14.66 1.68 -3.35
N LEU A 234 15.88 2.03 -3.79
CA LEU A 234 16.07 3.06 -4.83
C LEU A 234 15.41 2.66 -6.15
N GLU A 235 15.56 1.40 -6.58
CA GLU A 235 14.88 0.90 -7.78
C GLU A 235 13.36 1.07 -7.63
N THR A 236 12.77 0.56 -6.55
CA THR A 236 11.32 0.64 -6.34
C THR A 236 10.84 2.08 -6.32
N TYR A 237 11.56 2.98 -5.66
CA TYR A 237 11.31 4.42 -5.68
C TYR A 237 11.29 5.00 -7.10
N LEU A 238 12.35 4.76 -7.89
CA LEU A 238 12.47 5.26 -9.26
C LEU A 238 11.34 4.75 -10.15
N TYR A 239 10.99 3.46 -10.03
CA TYR A 239 9.89 2.87 -10.79
C TYR A 239 8.53 3.45 -10.39
N SER A 240 8.25 3.62 -9.10
CA SER A 240 7.04 4.29 -8.61
C SER A 240 6.95 5.72 -9.15
N LEU A 241 8.06 6.48 -9.12
CA LEU A 241 8.12 7.84 -9.62
C LEU A 241 7.82 7.91 -11.12
N TYR A 242 8.50 7.08 -11.92
CA TYR A 242 8.24 6.98 -13.35
C TYR A 242 6.78 6.63 -13.63
N TYR A 243 6.22 5.65 -12.92
CA TYR A 243 4.84 5.22 -13.13
C TYR A 243 3.84 6.32 -12.78
N ASN A 244 4.08 7.08 -11.70
CA ASN A 244 3.26 8.22 -11.32
C ASN A 244 3.30 9.33 -12.37
N LEU A 245 4.50 9.75 -12.78
CA LEU A 245 4.68 10.78 -13.81
C LEU A 245 4.01 10.40 -15.13
N LYS A 246 4.09 9.13 -15.51
CA LYS A 246 3.45 8.61 -16.72
C LYS A 246 1.93 8.66 -16.67
N ASN A 247 1.33 8.22 -15.57
CA ASN A 247 -0.13 8.17 -15.45
C ASN A 247 -0.75 9.57 -15.24
N ILE A 248 -0.03 10.49 -14.59
CA ILE A 248 -0.47 11.89 -14.48
C ILE A 248 -0.29 12.64 -15.82
N GLY A 249 0.67 12.24 -16.65
CA GLY A 249 0.91 12.86 -17.95
C GLY A 249 1.64 14.21 -17.87
N VAL A 250 2.47 14.41 -16.84
CA VAL A 250 3.17 15.69 -16.56
C VAL A 250 4.16 16.07 -17.67
N PHE A 251 4.79 15.07 -18.30
CA PHE A 251 5.78 15.26 -19.36
C PHE A 251 5.32 14.59 -20.64
N PRO A 252 4.29 15.15 -21.32
CA PRO A 252 3.69 14.50 -22.47
C PRO A 252 4.72 14.33 -23.57
N GLU A 253 5.70 15.22 -23.73
CA GLU A 253 6.72 15.18 -24.78
C GLU A 253 7.91 14.23 -24.53
N ASN A 254 8.09 13.76 -23.30
CA ASN A 254 9.20 12.88 -22.96
C ASN A 254 9.06 11.51 -23.65
N LYS A 255 10.12 11.07 -24.34
CA LYS A 255 10.11 9.80 -25.11
C LYS A 255 9.83 8.58 -24.25
N LEU A 256 10.38 8.54 -23.04
CA LEU A 256 10.23 7.41 -22.12
C LEU A 256 8.78 7.34 -21.60
N ILE A 257 8.18 8.49 -21.27
CA ILE A 257 6.79 8.59 -20.83
C ILE A 257 5.80 8.19 -21.94
N LYS A 258 6.02 8.63 -23.18
CA LYS A 258 5.17 8.30 -24.35
C LYS A 258 5.15 6.82 -24.72
N ARG A 259 6.12 6.02 -24.28
CA ARG A 259 6.26 4.63 -24.73
C ARG A 259 5.14 3.74 -24.18
N ASN A 260 4.37 3.14 -25.09
CA ASN A 260 3.29 2.20 -24.75
C ASN A 260 3.76 0.73 -24.64
N ASP A 261 4.99 0.43 -25.03
CA ASP A 261 5.55 -0.93 -25.19
C ASP A 261 6.36 -1.43 -23.98
N ILE A 262 6.32 -0.71 -22.86
CA ILE A 262 7.23 -0.98 -21.74
C ILE A 262 6.74 -2.18 -20.93
N ARG A 263 7.36 -3.35 -21.19
CA ARG A 263 7.32 -4.52 -20.30
C ARG A 263 8.33 -4.43 -19.16
N LYS A 264 9.44 -3.72 -19.38
CA LYS A 264 10.52 -3.48 -18.41
C LYS A 264 11.22 -2.17 -18.74
N ILE A 265 11.50 -1.36 -17.73
CA ILE A 265 12.27 -0.11 -17.79
C ILE A 265 13.45 -0.26 -16.84
N SER A 266 14.62 0.31 -17.13
CA SER A 266 15.75 0.28 -16.19
C SER A 266 15.80 1.56 -15.37
N ASP A 267 16.36 1.45 -14.17
CA ASP A 267 16.83 2.55 -13.33
C ASP A 267 17.65 3.58 -14.13
N LYS A 268 18.60 3.10 -14.96
CA LYS A 268 19.37 3.95 -15.87
C LYS A 268 18.49 4.77 -16.81
N GLN A 269 17.50 4.15 -17.44
CA GLN A 269 16.58 4.88 -18.33
C GLN A 269 15.77 5.93 -17.56
N ILE A 270 15.33 5.62 -16.33
CA ILE A 270 14.59 6.57 -15.50
C ILE A 270 15.48 7.77 -15.14
N ILE A 271 16.74 7.52 -14.76
CA ILE A 271 17.66 8.61 -14.40
C ILE A 271 18.08 9.42 -15.63
N ASP A 272 18.62 8.77 -16.67
CA ASP A 272 19.23 9.43 -17.82
C ASP A 272 18.17 10.02 -18.78
N ASP A 273 17.13 9.25 -19.12
CA ASP A 273 16.17 9.61 -20.18
C ASP A 273 14.92 10.33 -19.64
N LEU A 274 14.73 10.39 -18.31
CA LEU A 274 13.63 11.10 -17.68
C LEU A 274 14.13 12.15 -16.68
N LEU A 275 14.80 11.76 -15.59
CA LEU A 275 15.14 12.72 -14.53
C LEU A 275 16.11 13.80 -14.99
N PHE A 276 17.20 13.45 -15.67
CA PHE A 276 18.17 14.44 -16.16
C PHE A 276 17.65 15.32 -17.31
N ILE A 277 16.62 14.86 -18.02
CA ILE A 277 16.00 15.64 -19.09
C ILE A 277 14.97 16.62 -18.52
N GLU A 278 14.04 16.12 -17.70
CA GLU A 278 12.90 16.93 -17.21
C GLU A 278 13.26 17.75 -15.97
N TYR A 279 14.32 17.38 -15.25
CA TYR A 279 14.85 18.11 -14.09
C TYR A 279 16.36 18.34 -14.23
N PRO A 280 16.82 19.25 -15.13
CA PRO A 280 18.24 19.38 -15.46
C PRO A 280 19.16 19.69 -14.28
N ALA A 281 18.65 20.35 -13.22
CA ALA A 281 19.39 20.61 -11.99
C ALA A 281 19.89 19.32 -11.31
N LEU A 282 19.12 18.23 -11.41
CA LEU A 282 19.48 16.94 -10.83
C LEU A 282 20.76 16.36 -11.42
N ARG A 283 21.10 16.67 -12.68
CA ARG A 283 22.28 16.11 -13.32
C ARG A 283 23.55 16.47 -12.54
N THR A 284 23.73 17.75 -12.24
CA THR A 284 24.91 18.23 -11.52
C THR A 284 24.95 17.71 -10.08
N GLU A 285 23.79 17.59 -9.43
CA GLU A 285 23.70 17.18 -8.02
C GLU A 285 23.84 15.65 -7.82
N LEU A 286 23.46 14.85 -8.82
CA LEU A 286 23.43 13.39 -8.72
C LEU A 286 24.59 12.68 -9.42
N GLU A 287 25.32 13.29 -10.36
CA GLU A 287 26.27 12.57 -11.24
C GLU A 287 27.26 11.69 -10.45
N THR A 288 27.95 12.26 -9.44
CA THR A 288 28.88 11.50 -8.59
C THR A 288 28.18 10.39 -7.80
N ARG A 289 26.97 10.64 -7.29
CA ARG A 289 26.20 9.65 -6.51
C ARG A 289 25.68 8.53 -7.38
N TYR A 290 25.32 8.86 -8.61
CA TYR A 290 24.84 7.91 -9.60
C TYR A 290 25.97 6.98 -10.03
N ASP A 291 27.20 7.48 -10.17
CA ASP A 291 28.36 6.63 -10.43
C ASP A 291 28.63 5.68 -9.24
N ASN A 292 28.59 6.17 -8.00
CA ASN A 292 28.69 5.31 -6.81
C ASN A 292 27.57 4.25 -6.76
N TYR A 293 26.37 4.60 -7.19
CA TYR A 293 25.25 3.66 -7.25
C TYR A 293 25.47 2.57 -8.31
N LYS A 294 26.05 2.90 -9.47
CA LYS A 294 26.41 1.90 -10.49
C LYS A 294 27.38 0.86 -9.92
N ASP A 295 28.34 1.28 -9.11
CA ASP A 295 29.24 0.34 -8.43
C ASP A 295 28.45 -0.62 -7.52
N MET A 296 27.41 -0.15 -6.82
CA MET A 296 26.56 -1.01 -5.99
C MET A 296 25.68 -1.97 -6.79
N LEU A 297 25.25 -1.58 -7.99
CA LEU A 297 24.53 -2.49 -8.90
C LEU A 297 25.36 -3.72 -9.23
N ASP A 298 26.68 -3.57 -9.38
CA ASP A 298 27.56 -4.73 -9.61
C ASP A 298 27.58 -5.68 -8.41
N TYR A 299 27.48 -5.17 -7.18
CA TYR A 299 27.34 -6.01 -5.98
C TYR A 299 25.99 -6.71 -5.94
N ARG A 300 24.91 -6.02 -6.31
CA ARG A 300 23.58 -6.61 -6.46
C ARG A 300 23.57 -7.71 -7.50
N ASP A 301 24.15 -7.47 -8.66
CA ASP A 301 24.22 -8.47 -9.74
C ASP A 301 25.10 -9.65 -9.37
N ALA A 302 26.23 -9.42 -8.70
CA ALA A 302 27.06 -10.50 -8.18
C ALA A 302 26.33 -11.32 -7.11
N PHE A 303 25.49 -10.69 -6.28
CA PHE A 303 24.69 -11.38 -5.25
C PHE A 303 23.53 -12.19 -5.84
N VAL A 304 22.83 -11.66 -6.84
CA VAL A 304 21.73 -12.36 -7.52
C VAL A 304 22.26 -13.50 -8.40
N HIS A 305 23.43 -13.31 -9.00
CA HIS A 305 24.09 -14.26 -9.89
C HIS A 305 25.38 -14.84 -9.29
N ILE A 306 25.34 -15.17 -7.99
CA ILE A 306 26.47 -15.81 -7.30
C ILE A 306 26.90 -17.03 -8.10
N SER A 307 28.16 -17.00 -8.53
CA SER A 307 28.74 -18.02 -9.38
C SER A 307 30.23 -18.13 -9.13
N ALA A 308 30.78 -19.30 -9.45
CA ALA A 308 32.22 -19.54 -9.44
C ALA A 308 32.97 -18.84 -10.58
N PHE A 309 32.28 -18.01 -11.39
CA PHE A 309 32.88 -17.31 -12.51
C PHE A 309 33.88 -16.25 -12.05
N THR A 310 34.90 -16.05 -12.87
CA THR A 310 35.86 -14.97 -12.72
C THR A 310 35.30 -13.67 -13.31
N GLU A 311 35.82 -12.54 -12.83
CA GLU A 311 35.65 -11.26 -13.49
C GLU A 311 36.48 -11.23 -14.77
N ASP A 312 35.90 -10.63 -15.81
CA ASP A 312 36.57 -10.51 -17.09
C ASP A 312 37.85 -9.67 -16.87
N HIS A 313 38.99 -10.25 -17.26
CA HIS A 313 40.34 -9.66 -17.22
C HIS A 313 41.11 -9.63 -15.88
N SER A 314 40.52 -10.01 -14.73
CA SER A 314 41.24 -9.93 -13.43
C SER A 314 41.61 -11.28 -12.79
N GLU A 315 41.14 -12.41 -13.35
CA GLU A 315 41.20 -13.77 -12.75
C GLU A 315 40.59 -13.89 -11.34
N ARG A 316 40.04 -12.80 -10.77
CA ARG A 316 39.41 -12.80 -9.45
C ARG A 316 38.01 -13.36 -9.55
N SER A 317 37.59 -14.10 -8.53
CA SER A 317 36.20 -14.55 -8.43
C SER A 317 35.26 -13.36 -8.29
N ARG A 318 34.13 -13.39 -9.01
CA ARG A 318 33.02 -12.43 -8.81
C ARG A 318 32.47 -12.46 -7.37
N MET A 319 32.72 -13.53 -6.61
CA MET A 319 32.33 -13.62 -5.20
C MET A 319 33.24 -12.81 -4.26
N GLN A 320 34.44 -12.41 -4.71
CA GLN A 320 35.41 -11.72 -3.85
C GLN A 320 34.84 -10.42 -3.28
N ARG A 321 34.11 -9.65 -4.09
CA ARG A 321 33.45 -8.42 -3.65
C ARG A 321 32.42 -8.68 -2.54
N LEU A 322 31.69 -9.80 -2.59
CA LEU A 322 30.68 -10.18 -1.59
C LEU A 322 31.31 -10.65 -0.27
N ILE A 323 32.53 -11.20 -0.33
CA ILE A 323 33.31 -11.59 0.85
C ILE A 323 33.90 -10.35 1.54
N ASN A 324 34.29 -9.35 0.75
CA ASN A 324 34.95 -8.13 1.24
C ASN A 324 33.98 -7.06 1.74
N ILE A 325 32.66 -7.27 1.68
CA ILE A 325 31.70 -6.34 2.27
C ILE A 325 31.93 -6.24 3.78
N ASP A 326 32.05 -5.00 4.26
CA ASP A 326 32.08 -4.66 5.67
C ASP A 326 31.01 -3.60 6.01
N MET A 327 30.88 -3.29 7.30
CA MET A 327 29.89 -2.33 7.79
C MET A 327 30.06 -0.94 7.20
N ASN A 328 31.29 -0.47 6.99
CA ASN A 328 31.52 0.89 6.50
C ASN A 328 31.10 0.99 5.03
N TYR A 329 31.45 -0.02 4.22
CA TYR A 329 30.98 -0.10 2.84
C TYR A 329 29.45 -0.11 2.73
N VAL A 330 28.78 -0.87 3.61
CA VAL A 330 27.31 -0.88 3.66
C VAL A 330 26.77 0.50 4.04
N ILE A 331 27.31 1.15 5.07
CA ILE A 331 26.90 2.49 5.49
C ILE A 331 27.04 3.49 4.36
N ASP A 332 28.21 3.57 3.75
CA ASP A 332 28.49 4.49 2.64
C ASP A 332 27.50 4.24 1.49
N GLY A 333 27.18 2.97 1.25
CA GLY A 333 26.23 2.60 0.22
C GLY A 333 24.80 3.04 0.48
N LEU A 334 24.29 2.73 1.67
CA LEU A 334 22.95 3.10 2.08
C LEU A 334 22.79 4.62 2.22
N ASP A 335 23.77 5.32 2.79
CA ASP A 335 23.76 6.78 2.89
C ASP A 335 23.77 7.40 1.48
N ASN A 336 24.53 6.85 0.53
CA ASN A 336 24.47 7.32 -0.86
C ASN A 336 23.06 7.17 -1.46
N ILE A 337 22.41 6.03 -1.26
CA ILE A 337 21.04 5.75 -1.73
C ILE A 337 20.03 6.74 -1.12
N ILE A 338 20.02 6.90 0.20
CA ILE A 338 19.11 7.84 0.87
C ILE A 338 19.34 9.27 0.40
N ASN A 339 20.60 9.67 0.25
CA ASN A 339 20.93 11.00 -0.25
C ASN A 339 20.47 11.21 -1.70
N MET A 340 20.59 10.19 -2.57
CA MET A 340 20.05 10.27 -3.93
C MET A 340 18.53 10.49 -3.90
N VAL A 341 17.80 9.69 -3.13
CA VAL A 341 16.34 9.83 -2.98
C VAL A 341 15.98 11.22 -2.46
N HIS A 342 16.70 11.72 -1.44
CA HIS A 342 16.45 13.04 -0.87
C HIS A 342 16.69 14.17 -1.88
N ILE A 343 17.76 14.10 -2.66
CA ILE A 343 18.08 15.08 -3.71
C ILE A 343 17.00 15.06 -4.79
N ILE A 344 16.59 13.86 -5.23
CA ILE A 344 15.52 13.71 -6.23
C ILE A 344 14.24 14.36 -5.68
N GLU A 345 13.72 13.90 -4.54
CA GLU A 345 12.49 14.43 -3.95
C GLU A 345 12.53 15.96 -3.79
N SER A 346 13.65 16.53 -3.34
CA SER A 346 13.80 17.97 -3.14
C SER A 346 13.66 18.78 -4.44
N ASN A 347 13.94 18.18 -5.59
CA ASN A 347 13.89 18.82 -6.91
C ASN A 347 12.60 18.52 -7.70
N LEU A 348 11.73 17.61 -7.24
CA LEU A 348 10.52 17.21 -7.97
C LEU A 348 9.35 18.20 -7.90
N GLY A 349 9.38 19.19 -6.99
CA GLY A 349 8.28 20.13 -6.80
C GLY A 349 6.96 19.43 -6.45
N ASP A 350 5.91 19.65 -7.26
CA ASP A 350 4.60 19.02 -7.08
C ASP A 350 4.55 17.52 -7.45
N ASN A 351 5.63 17.01 -8.06
CA ASN A 351 5.72 15.62 -8.51
C ASN A 351 6.34 14.67 -7.48
N LYS A 352 6.57 15.13 -6.25
CA LYS A 352 7.04 14.31 -5.14
C LYS A 352 6.14 13.11 -4.92
N ILE A 353 6.73 11.97 -4.60
CA ILE A 353 5.97 10.74 -4.37
C ILE A 353 6.11 10.24 -2.92
N LEU A 354 7.14 10.67 -2.19
CA LEU A 354 7.36 10.25 -0.80
C LEU A 354 6.62 11.16 0.18
N PHE A 355 5.30 11.20 0.11
CA PHE A 355 4.49 12.00 1.03
C PHE A 355 4.71 11.61 2.50
N TRP A 356 5.11 10.37 2.79
CA TRP A 356 5.37 9.85 4.12
C TRP A 356 6.74 10.26 4.68
N TRP A 357 7.66 10.74 3.83
CA TRP A 357 9.05 11.01 4.20
C TRP A 357 9.21 12.07 5.29
N GLU A 358 8.37 13.11 5.24
CA GLU A 358 8.39 14.20 6.23
C GLU A 358 7.68 13.81 7.53
N TYR A 359 6.94 12.70 7.55
CA TYR A 359 6.29 12.17 8.73
C TYR A 359 7.11 11.10 9.44
N LEU A 360 8.31 10.74 8.98
CA LEU A 360 9.18 9.83 9.71
C LEU A 360 9.57 10.41 11.08
N GLU A 361 9.63 9.56 12.12
CA GLU A 361 10.17 9.96 13.43
C GLU A 361 11.61 10.44 13.32
N GLU A 362 12.41 9.73 12.54
CA GLU A 362 13.81 10.02 12.28
C GLU A 362 14.13 9.71 10.81
N LYS A 363 14.79 10.64 10.12
CA LYS A 363 15.36 10.34 8.79
C LYS A 363 16.54 9.39 8.96
N PRO A 364 16.66 8.33 8.16
CA PRO A 364 17.68 7.31 8.37
C PRO A 364 19.09 7.90 8.21
N VAL A 365 19.93 7.71 9.23
CA VAL A 365 21.35 8.07 9.22
C VAL A 365 22.15 6.83 9.60
N PHE A 366 22.65 6.09 8.60
CA PHE A 366 23.26 4.78 8.82
C PHE A 366 24.64 4.89 9.49
N SER A 367 25.34 6.00 9.27
CA SER A 367 26.63 6.31 9.91
C SER A 367 26.59 6.26 11.44
N ASN A 368 25.41 6.45 12.05
CA ASN A 368 25.24 6.38 13.51
C ASN A 368 25.36 4.96 14.07
N LYS A 369 25.28 3.92 13.23
CA LYS A 369 25.32 2.50 13.62
C LYS A 369 24.28 2.15 14.69
N LYS A 370 23.12 2.80 14.64
CA LYS A 370 22.03 2.63 15.61
C LYS A 370 20.78 2.11 14.93
N ARG A 371 19.88 1.60 15.77
CA ARG A 371 18.51 1.31 15.35
C ARG A 371 17.81 2.58 14.90
N ILE A 372 17.02 2.47 13.84
CA ILE A 372 16.22 3.53 13.24
C ILE A 372 14.76 3.12 13.38
N SER A 373 13.90 4.03 13.82
CA SER A 373 12.46 3.76 13.89
C SER A 373 11.87 3.69 12.47
N PRO A 374 11.20 2.59 12.08
CA PRO A 374 10.47 2.55 10.81
C PRO A 374 9.12 3.27 10.91
N LEU A 375 8.76 3.82 12.08
CA LEU A 375 7.46 4.41 12.34
C LEU A 375 7.40 5.85 11.82
N LEU A 376 6.18 6.24 11.45
CA LEU A 376 5.84 7.62 11.19
C LEU A 376 5.48 8.29 12.52
N ASN A 377 6.05 9.46 12.81
CA ASN A 377 5.55 10.41 13.80
C ASN A 377 4.05 10.48 13.61
N GLN A 378 3.28 10.21 14.69
CA GLN A 378 1.82 10.10 14.65
C GLN A 378 1.22 11.05 13.60
N ILE A 379 0.94 10.51 12.41
CA ILE A 379 -0.16 11.04 11.64
C ILE A 379 -1.32 10.68 12.54
N SER A 380 -1.74 11.62 13.38
CA SER A 380 -3.11 11.62 13.81
C SER A 380 -3.89 11.63 12.50
N PHE A 381 -4.27 10.44 12.03
CA PHE A 381 -5.45 10.30 11.20
C PHE A 381 -6.57 10.74 12.13
N SER A 382 -6.69 12.06 12.20
CA SER A 382 -7.50 12.78 13.13
C SER A 382 -8.90 12.47 12.68
N ILE A 383 -9.53 11.52 13.36
CA ILE A 383 -10.98 11.54 13.49
C ILE A 383 -11.24 12.89 14.14
N THR A 384 -11.58 13.87 13.31
CA THR A 384 -12.29 15.03 13.82
C THR A 384 -13.63 14.44 14.23
N PRO A 385 -13.97 14.37 15.53
CA PRO A 385 -15.35 14.10 15.89
C PRO A 385 -16.15 15.23 15.23
N LEU A 386 -17.08 14.90 14.36
CA LEU A 386 -18.08 15.87 13.94
C LEU A 386 -18.88 16.21 15.21
N ASP A 387 -18.73 17.44 15.69
CA ASP A 387 -19.61 18.05 16.69
C ASP A 387 -21.04 18.18 16.15
#